data_AF-A0A397CKG8-F1
#
_entry.id   AF-A0A397CKG8-F1
#
_cell.length_a   1.000
_cell.length_b   1.000
_cell.length_c   1.000
_cell.angle_alpha   90.00
_cell.angle_beta   90.00
_cell.angle_gamma   90.00
#
_symmetry.space_group_name_H-M   'P 1'
#
loop_
_entity.id
_entity.type
_entity.pdbx_description
1 polymer ?
#
loop_
_entity_poly.entity_id
_entity_poly.type
_entity_poly.pdbx_seq_one_letter_code
_entity_poly.pdbx_strand_id
1 'polypeptide(L)'
;MSKLKTYRTPGYDDEPPRSPQLSTDDDDDTVMHPRDVDESFAVLEASRIPKPDRNSISKHVGEVAALKPSILHCWPLLFGLLYLAGAGFGVSKLVKAGWIDPEFGNATYAQYREDSVLGESCRGVDHAVPWRELKRKLKRCRRHEYYDPMHDDCHLCPAAAPEDKIFAVFWETQKDCTRDLSTRYVTHVMWSFAEPLDDGTINTKLQFWDDEHIRDCIGQLHMFVVIILLSYDFDGIDIDDETGNMVATGGNWLKSHGPTVVSYLTALREVGLDAVQRPDEPRYLLSWDEFPYAWDPPQPDNANYMGCIRYTEGEDGWHRCYEPRISNLVDFVNVMFYNINGGEAVYRAVIEDTLPNKAAAVIPKNKIVVGACCGMGCVTLQPPGQEVFNAGNGSAYYKGTMLWSSTIDILYENSSSTNRMGRAGNYGVKMPFRMPPP
;
A
#
# COMPACT_ATOMS: atom_id res chain seq x y z
N MET A 1 -26.79 -10.94 33.20
CA MET A 1 -25.68 -11.92 33.25
C MET A 1 -25.91 -13.01 32.21
N SER A 2 -25.21 -12.93 31.07
CA SER A 2 -24.84 -14.06 30.22
C SER A 2 -23.71 -13.56 29.31
N LYS A 3 -22.69 -14.36 29.02
CA LYS A 3 -21.53 -13.89 28.23
C LYS A 3 -21.79 -14.15 26.75
N LEU A 4 -21.55 -13.14 25.90
CA LEU A 4 -21.33 -13.39 24.47
C LEU A 4 -20.12 -14.33 24.34
N LYS A 5 -20.22 -15.33 23.47
CA LYS A 5 -19.06 -16.06 22.95
C LYS A 5 -18.75 -15.51 21.57
N THR A 6 -17.72 -14.68 21.48
CA THR A 6 -17.07 -14.41 20.18
C THR A 6 -16.32 -15.67 19.74
N TYR A 7 -16.58 -16.12 18.52
CA TYR A 7 -15.80 -17.20 17.90
C TYR A 7 -14.50 -16.62 17.34
N ARG A 8 -13.48 -16.45 18.20
CA ARG A 8 -12.09 -16.31 17.74
C ARG A 8 -11.60 -17.67 17.25
N THR A 9 -11.20 -17.77 15.99
CA THR A 9 -10.36 -18.86 15.49
C THR A 9 -8.99 -18.76 16.17
N PRO A 10 -8.47 -19.82 16.82
CA PRO A 10 -7.18 -19.76 17.49
C PRO A 10 -6.02 -19.99 16.52
N GLY A 11 -4.96 -19.18 16.61
CA GLY A 11 -3.66 -19.45 15.98
C GLY A 11 -3.19 -18.47 14.89
N TYR A 12 -3.35 -17.15 15.08
CA TYR A 12 -2.78 -16.14 14.17
C TYR A 12 -2.15 -14.91 14.88
N ASP A 13 -1.97 -14.98 16.20
CA ASP A 13 -1.32 -13.92 17.03
C ASP A 13 0.14 -14.31 17.43
N ASP A 14 0.67 -15.46 16.99
CA ASP A 14 1.96 -16.02 17.43
C ASP A 14 3.11 -15.72 16.45
N GLU A 15 4.14 -14.98 16.89
CA GLU A 15 5.42 -14.87 16.16
C GLU A 15 6.10 -16.26 16.02
N PRO A 16 6.79 -16.55 14.90
CA PRO A 16 7.57 -17.79 14.78
C PRO A 16 8.71 -17.81 15.83
N PRO A 17 8.81 -18.86 16.67
CA PRO A 17 9.64 -18.83 17.87
C PRO A 17 11.14 -18.78 17.54
N ARG A 18 11.85 -17.82 18.14
CA ARG A 18 13.32 -17.80 18.12
C ARG A 18 13.88 -18.96 18.94
N SER A 19 14.64 -19.85 18.29
CA SER A 19 15.40 -20.89 18.98
C SER A 19 16.40 -20.28 19.98
N PRO A 20 16.58 -20.88 21.18
CA PRO A 20 17.19 -20.20 22.30
C PRO A 20 18.72 -20.22 22.30
N GLN A 21 19.33 -19.16 22.83
CA GLN A 21 20.60 -19.26 23.57
C GLN A 21 20.44 -18.66 24.96
N LEU A 22 21.13 -19.30 25.91
CA LEU A 22 20.89 -19.20 27.34
C LEU A 22 21.29 -17.84 27.91
N SER A 23 20.41 -17.21 28.67
CA SER A 23 20.72 -16.11 29.59
C SER A 23 20.60 -16.59 31.03
N THR A 24 21.54 -16.16 31.87
CA THR A 24 21.46 -16.13 33.33
C THR A 24 22.13 -14.82 33.75
N ASP A 25 21.38 -13.79 34.11
CA ASP A 25 21.00 -13.42 35.49
C ASP A 25 21.89 -12.22 35.92
N ASP A 26 21.44 -11.17 36.63
CA ASP A 26 20.10 -10.89 37.18
C ASP A 26 19.89 -9.39 37.50
N ASP A 27 18.74 -9.07 38.09
CA ASP A 27 18.36 -7.87 38.88
C ASP A 27 17.96 -6.55 38.15
N ASP A 28 16.65 -6.32 38.10
CA ASP A 28 15.95 -5.03 37.99
C ASP A 28 15.97 -4.25 39.33
N ASP A 29 15.75 -2.92 39.29
CA ASP A 29 14.55 -2.34 39.93
C ASP A 29 14.30 -0.88 39.50
N THR A 30 13.03 -0.46 39.40
CA THR A 30 12.67 0.93 39.02
C THR A 30 11.59 1.51 39.94
N VAL A 31 11.78 2.77 40.39
CA VAL A 31 10.74 3.54 41.09
C VAL A 31 10.69 4.97 40.54
N MET A 32 9.51 5.37 40.08
CA MET A 32 9.20 6.70 39.56
C MET A 32 8.48 7.56 40.61
N HIS A 33 8.74 8.87 40.65
CA HIS A 33 7.81 9.87 41.22
C HIS A 33 7.92 11.23 40.49
N PRO A 34 6.88 12.09 40.56
CA PRO A 34 6.56 13.05 39.49
C PRO A 34 7.11 14.48 39.67
N ARG A 35 6.88 15.30 38.64
CA ARG A 35 7.05 16.77 38.66
C ARG A 35 5.91 17.45 39.40
N ASP A 36 6.20 18.60 40.01
CA ASP A 36 5.22 19.64 40.31
C ASP A 36 5.78 21.05 40.04
N VAL A 37 4.86 21.99 39.86
CA VAL A 37 4.96 23.45 39.64
C VAL A 37 5.52 24.21 40.86
N ASP A 38 5.95 25.49 40.81
CA ASP A 38 6.05 26.49 39.71
C ASP A 38 7.43 27.25 39.80
N GLU A 39 7.69 28.56 39.67
CA GLU A 39 6.91 29.81 39.47
C GLU A 39 7.73 30.87 38.68
N SER A 40 7.38 32.17 38.75
CA SER A 40 7.71 33.19 37.75
C SER A 40 8.76 34.26 38.14
N PHE A 41 9.00 35.17 37.17
CA PHE A 41 10.07 36.19 37.07
C PHE A 41 10.18 37.24 38.21
N ALA A 42 11.41 37.74 38.41
CA ALA A 42 11.69 39.13 38.81
C ALA A 42 12.99 39.66 38.15
N VAL A 43 13.15 40.99 38.05
CA VAL A 43 14.14 41.67 37.17
C VAL A 43 14.73 42.93 37.85
N LEU A 44 16.03 43.23 37.59
CA LEU A 44 16.82 44.39 38.09
C LEU A 44 17.04 44.39 39.64
N GLU A 45 18.03 45.08 40.23
CA GLU A 45 18.95 46.13 39.78
C GLU A 45 20.34 46.01 40.49
N ALA A 46 21.24 46.99 40.36
CA ALA A 46 22.65 46.91 40.78
C ALA A 46 23.04 47.74 42.02
N SER A 47 24.27 47.48 42.50
CA SER A 47 25.13 48.39 43.29
C SER A 47 24.84 48.63 44.78
N ARG A 48 25.69 48.04 45.64
CA ARG A 48 26.36 48.80 46.72
C ARG A 48 27.64 48.11 47.23
N ILE A 49 28.71 48.91 47.39
CA ILE A 49 29.96 48.54 48.09
C ILE A 49 30.15 49.60 49.19
N PRO A 50 30.37 49.21 50.46
CA PRO A 50 31.55 49.75 51.15
C PRO A 50 32.21 48.81 52.19
N LYS A 51 33.44 48.42 51.87
CA LYS A 51 34.60 48.25 52.77
C LYS A 51 34.66 47.04 53.75
N PRO A 52 35.88 46.69 54.22
CA PRO A 52 36.16 45.39 54.85
C PRO A 52 36.42 45.48 56.35
N ASP A 53 36.28 44.35 57.04
CA ASP A 53 36.80 44.18 58.40
C ASP A 53 38.27 43.74 58.42
N ARG A 54 38.98 44.19 59.45
CA ARG A 54 40.40 43.90 59.68
C ARG A 54 40.51 42.81 60.75
N ASN A 55 41.33 41.77 60.49
CA ASN A 55 42.28 41.13 61.43
C ASN A 55 42.44 39.61 61.22
N SER A 56 43.21 39.19 60.22
CA SER A 56 43.73 37.81 60.13
C SER A 56 45.05 37.68 59.35
N ILE A 57 45.92 38.70 59.38
CA ILE A 57 47.27 38.60 58.79
C ILE A 57 48.16 37.74 59.70
N SER A 58 48.10 36.42 59.53
CA SER A 58 49.20 35.54 59.95
C SER A 58 50.32 35.63 58.91
N LYS A 59 51.54 35.97 59.37
CA LYS A 59 52.69 36.14 58.48
C LYS A 59 53.34 34.80 58.15
N HIS A 60 52.94 34.18 57.05
CA HIS A 60 53.86 33.27 56.33
C HIS A 60 54.66 34.06 55.31
N VAL A 61 55.96 34.19 55.57
CA VAL A 61 56.95 34.73 54.63
C VAL A 61 57.27 33.64 53.61
N GLY A 62 56.45 33.57 52.57
CA GLY A 62 56.81 32.96 51.30
C GLY A 62 56.83 34.06 50.24
N GLU A 63 57.93 34.20 49.51
CA GLU A 63 57.93 35.08 48.34
C GLU A 63 56.87 34.61 47.35
N VAL A 64 56.00 35.52 46.90
CA VAL A 64 55.20 35.29 45.70
C VAL A 64 56.13 35.43 44.51
N ALA A 65 56.97 34.41 44.32
CA ALA A 65 57.68 34.18 43.08
C ALA A 65 56.62 33.99 41.99
N ALA A 66 56.34 35.07 41.27
CA ALA A 66 55.39 35.05 40.16
C ALA A 66 55.87 34.00 39.15
N LEU A 67 55.16 32.87 39.10
CA LEU A 67 55.40 31.80 38.14
C LEU A 67 55.27 32.40 36.74
N LYS A 68 56.41 32.73 36.12
CA LYS A 68 56.45 33.12 34.71
C LYS A 68 55.80 31.98 33.93
N PRO A 69 54.70 32.22 33.19
CA PRO A 69 53.98 31.16 32.50
C PRO A 69 54.92 30.48 31.52
N SER A 70 55.30 29.24 31.83
CA SER A 70 56.39 28.53 31.17
C SER A 70 55.83 27.48 30.21
N ILE A 71 55.91 27.78 28.92
CA ILE A 71 55.36 26.96 27.82
C ILE A 71 56.04 25.57 27.73
N LEU A 72 57.14 25.33 28.46
CA LEU A 72 57.80 24.02 28.54
C LEU A 72 56.88 22.85 28.94
N HIS A 73 55.76 23.10 29.61
CA HIS A 73 54.78 22.06 29.99
C HIS A 73 53.54 22.00 29.09
N CYS A 74 53.48 22.82 28.02
CA CYS A 74 52.39 22.80 27.04
C CYS A 74 52.54 21.71 25.96
N TRP A 75 53.59 20.89 26.00
CA TRP A 75 53.81 19.82 25.01
C TRP A 75 52.65 18.82 24.91
N PRO A 76 51.92 18.41 25.99
CA PRO A 76 50.76 17.53 25.85
C PRO A 76 49.58 18.22 25.15
N LEU A 77 49.42 19.54 25.33
CA LEU A 77 48.43 20.33 24.60
C LEU A 77 48.76 20.44 23.11
N LEU A 78 50.06 20.52 22.75
CA LEU A 78 50.48 20.49 21.34
C LEU A 78 50.16 19.15 20.67
N PHE A 79 50.41 18.02 21.34
CA PHE A 79 49.99 16.70 20.82
C PHE A 79 48.47 16.52 20.81
N GLY A 80 47.75 17.02 21.83
CA GLY A 80 46.28 17.00 21.85
C GLY A 80 45.68 17.82 20.71
N LEU A 81 46.21 19.02 20.44
CA LEU A 81 45.80 19.85 19.29
C LEU A 81 46.16 19.21 17.94
N LEU A 82 47.34 18.58 17.82
CA LEU A 82 47.70 17.82 16.62
C LEU A 82 46.80 16.61 16.39
N TYR A 83 46.43 15.89 17.45
CA TYR A 83 45.49 14.76 17.37
C TYR A 83 44.09 15.23 16.99
N LEU A 84 43.56 16.27 17.63
CA LEU A 84 42.24 16.85 17.31
C LEU A 84 42.20 17.44 15.89
N ALA A 85 43.27 18.12 15.44
CA ALA A 85 43.37 18.62 14.08
C ALA A 85 43.51 17.48 13.06
N GLY A 86 44.29 16.44 13.36
CA GLY A 86 44.46 15.27 12.49
C GLY A 86 43.20 14.43 12.36
N ALA A 87 42.55 14.11 13.48
CA ALA A 87 41.27 13.42 13.52
C ALA A 87 40.15 14.25 12.87
N GLY A 88 40.06 15.55 13.20
CA GLY A 88 39.11 16.47 12.58
C GLY A 88 39.32 16.65 11.08
N PHE A 89 40.56 16.67 10.59
CA PHE A 89 40.87 16.69 9.16
C PHE A 89 40.55 15.34 8.49
N GLY A 90 40.84 14.22 9.15
CA GLY A 90 40.49 12.88 8.68
C GLY A 90 38.97 12.69 8.54
N VAL A 91 38.21 13.01 9.58
CA VAL A 91 36.74 13.00 9.56
C VAL A 91 36.21 14.01 8.54
N SER A 92 36.75 15.24 8.46
CA SER A 92 36.33 16.21 7.44
C SER A 92 36.61 15.72 6.02
N LYS A 93 37.68 14.95 5.80
CA LYS A 93 37.98 14.29 4.52
C LYS A 93 37.03 13.13 4.21
N LEU A 94 36.69 12.30 5.19
CA LEU A 94 35.73 11.21 5.04
C LEU A 94 34.32 11.73 4.76
N VAL A 95 33.84 12.72 5.54
CA VAL A 95 32.56 13.41 5.32
C VAL A 95 32.52 14.09 3.95
N LYS A 96 33.56 14.86 3.57
CA LYS A 96 33.64 15.50 2.23
C LYS A 96 33.85 14.52 1.07
N ALA A 97 34.17 13.26 1.35
CA ALA A 97 34.19 12.19 0.36
C ALA A 97 32.89 11.36 0.33
N GLY A 98 31.93 11.63 1.23
CA GLY A 98 30.65 10.92 1.32
C GLY A 98 30.67 9.61 2.10
N TRP A 99 31.69 9.36 2.95
CA TRP A 99 31.86 8.08 3.67
C TRP A 99 31.25 8.05 5.07
N ILE A 100 30.87 9.21 5.62
CA ILE A 100 30.21 9.34 6.92
C ILE A 100 29.19 10.47 6.81
N ASP A 101 27.93 10.19 7.12
CA ASP A 101 26.89 11.20 7.29
C ASP A 101 26.95 11.75 8.74
N PRO A 102 26.92 13.08 8.95
CA PRO A 102 27.00 13.66 10.30
C PRO A 102 25.71 13.56 11.12
N GLU A 103 24.57 13.21 10.52
CA GLU A 103 23.25 13.27 11.17
C GLU A 103 22.79 11.92 11.72
N PHE A 104 23.20 10.80 11.11
CA PHE A 104 22.84 9.43 11.53
C PHE A 104 24.08 8.55 11.76
N GLY A 105 24.60 8.58 12.99
CA GLY A 105 25.74 7.77 13.39
C GLY A 105 25.47 6.26 13.35
N ASN A 106 26.34 5.52 12.64
CA ASN A 106 26.30 4.07 12.34
C ASN A 106 25.45 3.66 11.12
N ALA A 107 26.07 3.64 9.95
CA ALA A 107 25.78 2.69 8.88
C ALA A 107 27.09 2.25 8.22
N THR A 108 27.32 0.94 8.07
CA THR A 108 28.45 0.42 7.27
C THR A 108 27.98 0.03 5.87
N TYR A 109 28.96 -0.09 4.96
CA TYR A 109 28.79 -0.31 3.51
C TYR A 109 27.87 -1.49 3.10
N ALA A 110 27.52 -2.38 4.04
CA ALA A 110 26.64 -3.52 3.80
C ALA A 110 25.13 -3.17 3.68
N GLN A 111 24.67 -2.05 4.25
CA GLN A 111 23.25 -1.65 4.20
C GLN A 111 22.93 -0.65 3.09
N TYR A 112 23.94 -0.09 2.41
CA TYR A 112 23.77 0.85 1.30
C TYR A 112 24.06 0.24 -0.08
N ARG A 113 23.63 -1.01 -0.28
CA ARG A 113 23.32 -1.48 -1.64
C ARG A 113 21.93 -0.95 -1.99
N GLU A 114 21.85 0.31 -2.45
CA GLU A 114 20.63 0.80 -3.10
C GLU A 114 20.33 -0.13 -4.29
N ASP A 115 19.20 -0.83 -4.24
CA ASP A 115 18.86 -1.77 -5.32
C ASP A 115 18.69 -1.02 -6.64
N SER A 116 19.34 -1.54 -7.66
CA SER A 116 19.43 -0.92 -8.98
C SER A 116 18.18 -1.25 -9.80
N VAL A 117 17.09 -0.53 -9.50
CA VAL A 117 15.73 -0.78 -10.04
C VAL A 117 15.70 -0.76 -11.57
N LEU A 118 16.59 0.00 -12.21
CA LEU A 118 16.84 0.00 -13.66
C LEU A 118 18.33 -0.15 -13.96
N GLY A 119 18.67 -0.97 -14.96
CA GLY A 119 20.06 -1.25 -15.37
C GLY A 119 20.27 -2.72 -15.74
N GLU A 120 20.14 -3.64 -14.79
CA GLU A 120 20.43 -5.08 -15.00
C GLU A 120 19.47 -5.76 -16.01
N SER A 121 18.30 -5.17 -16.28
CA SER A 121 17.21 -5.76 -17.07
C SER A 121 16.74 -4.94 -18.27
N CYS A 122 17.29 -3.74 -18.52
CA CYS A 122 16.89 -2.89 -19.64
C CYS A 122 18.11 -2.43 -20.46
N ARG A 123 18.24 -2.91 -21.69
CA ARG A 123 19.38 -2.61 -22.59
C ARG A 123 19.42 -1.17 -23.11
N GLY A 124 18.38 -0.37 -22.86
CA GLY A 124 18.29 1.03 -23.30
C GLY A 124 18.68 2.04 -22.23
N VAL A 125 19.22 1.61 -21.08
CA VAL A 125 19.68 2.49 -20.00
C VAL A 125 21.17 2.29 -19.80
N ASP A 126 21.98 3.28 -20.16
CA ASP A 126 23.46 3.17 -20.24
C ASP A 126 24.17 2.94 -18.89
N HIS A 127 23.46 3.06 -17.78
CA HIS A 127 23.98 2.87 -16.42
C HIS A 127 22.90 2.35 -15.48
N ALA A 128 23.32 1.78 -14.35
CA ALA A 128 22.40 1.42 -13.28
C ALA A 128 21.87 2.69 -12.60
N VAL A 129 20.55 2.83 -12.49
CA VAL A 129 19.88 3.95 -11.83
C VAL A 129 19.46 3.51 -10.43
N PRO A 130 20.07 4.08 -9.36
CA PRO A 130 19.70 3.75 -7.98
C PRO A 130 18.29 4.24 -7.63
N TRP A 131 17.63 3.59 -6.65
CA TRP A 131 16.27 3.95 -6.26
C TRP A 131 16.13 5.43 -5.87
N ARG A 132 17.11 6.01 -5.15
CA ARG A 132 17.07 7.43 -4.75
C ARG A 132 17.05 8.40 -5.93
N GLU A 133 17.70 8.05 -7.04
CA GLU A 133 17.63 8.84 -8.27
C GLU A 133 16.29 8.65 -8.99
N LEU A 134 15.83 7.40 -9.10
CA LEU A 134 14.59 7.06 -9.78
C LEU A 134 13.37 7.67 -9.09
N LYS A 135 13.27 7.57 -7.76
CA LYS A 135 12.26 8.22 -6.91
C LYS A 135 12.19 9.74 -7.10
N ARG A 136 13.33 10.40 -7.34
CA ARG A 136 13.40 11.84 -7.66
C ARG A 136 12.90 12.16 -9.08
N LYS A 137 13.04 11.23 -10.02
CA LYS A 137 12.58 11.37 -11.41
C LYS A 137 11.09 11.08 -11.55
N LEU A 138 10.61 10.00 -10.95
CA LEU A 138 9.19 9.62 -10.86
C LEU A 138 8.33 10.74 -10.27
N LYS A 139 8.81 11.43 -9.22
CA LYS A 139 8.16 12.62 -8.61
C LYS A 139 8.03 13.85 -9.55
N ARG A 140 8.46 13.76 -10.81
CA ARG A 140 8.23 14.78 -11.84
C ARG A 140 7.07 14.42 -12.78
N CYS A 141 6.76 13.13 -12.90
CA CYS A 141 5.69 12.66 -13.77
C CYS A 141 4.34 12.93 -13.11
N ARG A 142 3.35 13.27 -13.92
CA ARG A 142 1.97 13.47 -13.50
C ARG A 142 1.24 12.12 -13.43
N ARG A 143 0.05 12.12 -12.81
CA ARG A 143 -0.89 11.02 -12.98
C ARG A 143 -1.17 10.80 -14.47
N HIS A 144 -1.22 9.53 -14.87
CA HIS A 144 -1.33 9.11 -16.27
C HIS A 144 -0.15 9.54 -17.17
N GLU A 145 1.01 9.85 -16.58
CA GLU A 145 2.31 9.79 -17.25
C GLU A 145 3.13 8.62 -16.69
N TYR A 146 3.91 7.96 -17.55
CA TYR A 146 4.94 7.00 -17.15
C TYR A 146 6.34 7.59 -17.38
N TYR A 147 7.33 7.17 -16.59
CA TYR A 147 8.73 7.57 -16.78
C TYR A 147 9.42 6.69 -17.84
N ASP A 148 9.98 7.29 -18.90
CA ASP A 148 10.78 6.60 -19.92
C ASP A 148 12.28 6.63 -19.56
N PRO A 149 12.86 5.53 -19.05
CA PRO A 149 14.23 5.51 -18.60
C PRO A 149 15.26 5.51 -19.74
N MET A 150 14.83 5.32 -20.99
CA MET A 150 15.70 5.45 -22.16
C MET A 150 15.96 6.90 -22.55
N HIS A 151 15.17 7.85 -22.02
CA HIS A 151 15.17 9.24 -22.45
C HIS A 151 15.17 10.27 -21.29
N ASP A 152 15.05 9.82 -20.04
CA ASP A 152 15.07 10.64 -18.81
C ASP A 152 13.93 11.68 -18.69
N ASP A 153 12.78 11.37 -19.28
CA ASP A 153 11.57 12.21 -19.32
C ASP A 153 10.28 11.41 -19.04
N CYS A 154 9.19 12.13 -18.81
CA CYS A 154 7.86 11.57 -18.55
C CYS A 154 7.00 11.66 -19.81
N HIS A 155 6.18 10.64 -20.08
CA HIS A 155 5.29 10.57 -21.24
C HIS A 155 3.89 10.24 -20.83
N LEU A 156 2.92 10.87 -21.48
CA LEU A 156 1.53 10.49 -21.36
C LEU A 156 1.35 9.00 -21.71
N CYS A 157 0.66 8.29 -20.82
CA CYS A 157 0.16 6.96 -21.09
C CYS A 157 -0.77 7.00 -22.33
N PRO A 158 -0.83 5.92 -23.15
CA PRO A 158 -1.82 5.83 -24.20
C PRO A 158 -3.23 5.93 -23.62
N ALA A 159 -4.03 6.87 -24.14
CA ALA A 159 -5.39 7.09 -23.66
C ALA A 159 -6.25 5.82 -23.84
N ALA A 160 -6.93 5.42 -22.77
CA ALA A 160 -7.65 4.14 -22.71
C ALA A 160 -8.71 3.99 -23.80
N ALA A 161 -8.59 2.92 -24.59
CA ALA A 161 -9.50 2.57 -25.66
C ALA A 161 -10.66 1.69 -25.17
N PRO A 162 -11.85 1.73 -25.83
CA PRO A 162 -12.96 0.84 -25.50
C PRO A 162 -12.58 -0.65 -25.49
N GLU A 163 -11.72 -1.06 -26.42
CA GLU A 163 -11.20 -2.42 -26.59
C GLU A 163 -10.13 -2.86 -25.59
N ASP A 164 -9.51 -1.93 -24.83
CA ASP A 164 -8.42 -2.26 -23.91
C ASP A 164 -8.85 -3.25 -22.85
N LYS A 165 -7.94 -4.16 -22.47
CA LYS A 165 -8.26 -5.30 -21.60
C LYS A 165 -7.68 -5.12 -20.21
N ILE A 166 -8.56 -5.14 -19.22
CA ILE A 166 -8.18 -5.04 -17.81
C ILE A 166 -7.64 -6.39 -17.35
N PHE A 167 -6.40 -6.42 -16.87
CA PHE A 167 -6.02 -7.37 -15.82
C PHE A 167 -5.80 -6.55 -14.55
N ALA A 168 -6.75 -6.66 -13.63
CA ALA A 168 -6.68 -6.10 -12.31
C ALA A 168 -6.14 -7.14 -11.32
N VAL A 169 -5.51 -6.68 -10.25
CA VAL A 169 -5.13 -7.54 -9.12
C VAL A 169 -5.42 -6.83 -7.82
N PHE A 170 -5.90 -7.57 -6.82
CA PHE A 170 -5.83 -7.10 -5.45
C PHE A 170 -4.41 -7.28 -4.92
N TRP A 171 -3.91 -6.23 -4.30
CA TRP A 171 -2.62 -6.17 -3.64
C TRP A 171 -2.84 -5.87 -2.15
N GLU A 172 -3.04 -6.95 -1.39
CA GLU A 172 -2.91 -6.90 0.05
C GLU A 172 -1.49 -6.42 0.39
N THR A 173 -1.36 -5.54 1.36
CA THR A 173 -0.14 -4.77 1.59
C THR A 173 1.00 -5.56 2.25
N GLN A 174 0.98 -6.89 2.24
CA GLN A 174 2.00 -7.74 2.85
C GLN A 174 3.28 -7.90 2.01
N LYS A 175 3.25 -7.55 0.71
CA LYS A 175 4.36 -7.73 -0.24
C LYS A 175 4.89 -6.39 -0.77
N ASP A 176 6.18 -6.14 -0.52
CA ASP A 176 6.98 -5.09 -1.18
C ASP A 176 6.98 -5.28 -2.71
N CYS A 177 6.68 -4.21 -3.45
CA CYS A 177 6.55 -4.16 -4.90
C CYS A 177 7.87 -4.28 -5.69
N THR A 178 9.00 -4.59 -5.04
CA THR A 178 10.21 -5.16 -5.65
C THR A 178 9.90 -5.96 -6.93
N ARG A 179 10.49 -5.53 -8.06
CA ARG A 179 10.11 -5.93 -9.43
C ARG A 179 10.04 -7.44 -9.68
N ASP A 180 8.87 -8.04 -9.46
CA ASP A 180 8.50 -9.33 -10.05
C ASP A 180 8.17 -9.15 -11.54
N LEU A 181 8.76 -10.00 -12.38
CA LEU A 181 8.50 -10.06 -13.81
C LEU A 181 7.06 -10.45 -14.15
N SER A 182 6.28 -11.05 -13.23
CA SER A 182 4.87 -11.38 -13.45
C SER A 182 3.98 -10.14 -13.67
N THR A 183 4.33 -9.03 -13.01
CA THR A 183 3.54 -7.79 -13.00
C THR A 183 3.39 -7.14 -14.37
N ARG A 184 4.22 -7.51 -15.35
CA ARG A 184 4.10 -7.09 -16.76
C ARG A 184 2.74 -7.39 -17.41
N TYR A 185 1.99 -8.35 -16.86
CA TYR A 185 0.65 -8.70 -17.32
C TYR A 185 -0.45 -7.84 -16.68
N VAL A 186 -0.17 -7.26 -15.51
CA VAL A 186 -1.09 -6.44 -14.73
C VAL A 186 -1.24 -5.06 -15.40
N THR A 187 -2.42 -4.46 -15.24
CA THR A 187 -2.77 -3.14 -15.79
C THR A 187 -3.37 -2.23 -14.72
N HIS A 188 -4.01 -2.81 -13.70
CA HIS A 188 -4.67 -2.11 -12.60
C HIS A 188 -4.28 -2.82 -11.29
N VAL A 189 -4.01 -2.05 -10.23
CA VAL A 189 -3.66 -2.58 -8.91
C VAL A 189 -4.64 -1.99 -7.90
N MET A 190 -5.50 -2.84 -7.35
CA MET A 190 -6.43 -2.50 -6.28
C MET A 190 -5.73 -2.69 -4.94
N TRP A 191 -5.59 -1.61 -4.16
CA TRP A 191 -4.85 -1.61 -2.90
C TRP A 191 -5.77 -1.90 -1.72
N SER A 192 -5.64 -3.08 -1.11
CA SER A 192 -6.56 -3.57 -0.07
C SER A 192 -5.98 -3.45 1.35
N PHE A 193 -6.72 -2.98 2.35
CA PHE A 193 -8.02 -2.28 2.31
C PHE A 193 -7.97 -0.98 3.13
N ALA A 194 -8.87 -0.05 2.81
CA ALA A 194 -9.11 1.17 3.56
C ALA A 194 -10.51 1.09 4.23
N GLU A 195 -10.55 0.57 5.45
CA GLU A 195 -11.79 0.26 6.17
C GLU A 195 -12.43 1.51 6.83
N PRO A 196 -13.78 1.56 6.94
CA PRO A 196 -14.47 2.57 7.73
C PRO A 196 -14.33 2.32 9.25
N LEU A 197 -14.16 3.38 10.02
CA LEU A 197 -14.22 3.39 11.48
C LEU A 197 -15.66 3.55 11.99
N ASP A 198 -15.88 3.31 13.28
CA ASP A 198 -17.19 3.41 13.96
C ASP A 198 -17.88 4.79 13.80
N ASP A 199 -17.13 5.85 13.50
CA ASP A 199 -17.64 7.21 13.26
C ASP A 199 -17.95 7.51 11.78
N GLY A 200 -17.72 6.56 10.89
CA GLY A 200 -17.92 6.68 9.43
C GLY A 200 -16.75 7.33 8.68
N THR A 201 -15.63 7.65 9.34
CA THR A 201 -14.40 8.07 8.66
C THR A 201 -13.63 6.87 8.09
N ILE A 202 -12.94 7.03 6.96
CA ILE A 202 -12.12 5.96 6.37
C ILE A 202 -10.70 6.02 6.93
N ASN A 203 -10.17 4.88 7.37
CA ASN A 203 -8.75 4.76 7.70
C ASN A 203 -7.92 4.78 6.40
N THR A 204 -7.19 5.88 6.17
CA THR A 204 -6.35 6.06 4.97
C THR A 204 -4.98 5.39 5.05
N LYS A 205 -4.68 4.72 6.17
CA LYS A 205 -3.51 3.84 6.29
C LYS A 205 -3.89 2.42 5.90
N LEU A 206 -3.37 2.00 4.75
CA LEU A 206 -3.34 0.59 4.36
C LEU A 206 -2.51 -0.20 5.40
N GLN A 207 -2.71 -1.51 5.39
CA GLN A 207 -2.14 -2.42 6.40
C GLN A 207 -0.61 -2.60 6.16
N PHE A 208 0.09 -3.17 7.15
CA PHE A 208 1.49 -3.64 7.11
C PHE A 208 2.64 -2.64 6.82
N TRP A 209 2.52 -1.69 5.88
CA TRP A 209 3.59 -0.73 5.50
C TRP A 209 3.28 0.71 5.92
N ASP A 210 4.30 1.57 5.85
CA ASP A 210 4.16 3.02 6.03
C ASP A 210 3.83 3.78 4.72
N ASP A 211 3.37 5.03 4.88
CA ASP A 211 2.96 5.91 3.80
C ASP A 211 4.10 6.30 2.82
N GLU A 212 5.39 6.10 3.15
CA GLU A 212 6.50 6.34 2.22
C GLU A 212 6.81 5.09 1.40
N HIS A 213 6.84 3.90 2.03
CA HIS A 213 7.02 2.63 1.32
C HIS A 213 5.94 2.41 0.25
N ILE A 214 4.67 2.69 0.57
CA ILE A 214 3.55 2.52 -0.38
C ILE A 214 3.65 3.52 -1.55
N ARG A 215 4.06 4.78 -1.31
CA ARG A 215 4.35 5.76 -2.39
C ARG A 215 5.51 5.30 -3.28
N ASP A 216 6.52 4.65 -2.71
CA ASP A 216 7.65 4.13 -3.46
C ASP A 216 7.28 2.90 -4.31
N CYS A 217 6.47 1.99 -3.75
CA CYS A 217 5.78 0.91 -4.44
C CYS A 217 5.03 1.42 -5.69
N ILE A 218 4.21 2.46 -5.51
CA ILE A 218 3.42 3.12 -6.55
C ILE A 218 4.31 3.80 -7.59
N GLY A 219 5.42 4.41 -7.17
CA GLY A 219 6.45 4.91 -8.07
C GLY A 219 7.07 3.83 -8.96
N GLN A 220 7.32 2.62 -8.44
CA GLN A 220 7.78 1.50 -9.25
C GLN A 220 6.73 1.03 -10.27
N LEU A 221 5.44 1.09 -9.90
CA LEU A 221 4.33 0.79 -10.83
C LEU A 221 4.16 1.87 -11.91
N HIS A 222 4.40 3.15 -11.61
CA HIS A 222 4.44 4.28 -12.57
C HIS A 222 5.57 4.20 -13.62
N MET A 223 6.49 3.22 -13.53
CA MET A 223 7.37 2.88 -14.66
C MET A 223 6.63 2.12 -15.79
N PHE A 224 5.39 1.70 -15.51
CA PHE A 224 4.46 1.03 -16.38
C PHE A 224 3.18 1.87 -16.45
N VAL A 225 2.30 1.58 -17.42
CA VAL A 225 0.98 2.23 -17.49
C VAL A 225 0.05 1.56 -16.48
N VAL A 226 0.14 2.00 -15.23
CA VAL A 226 -0.70 1.61 -14.09
C VAL A 226 -1.30 2.88 -13.50
N ILE A 227 -2.48 2.78 -12.88
CA ILE A 227 -3.43 3.91 -12.78
C ILE A 227 -3.62 4.33 -11.30
N ILE A 228 -3.30 5.59 -10.94
CA ILE A 228 -2.88 6.03 -9.57
C ILE A 228 -3.20 7.59 -9.22
N LEU A 229 -4.02 8.41 -8.36
CA LEU A 229 -5.00 8.81 -7.18
C LEU A 229 -4.84 8.68 -5.59
N LEU A 230 -4.57 9.62 -4.66
CA LEU A 230 -4.25 11.06 -4.58
C LEU A 230 -3.26 11.32 -3.41
N SER A 231 -3.56 10.83 -2.19
CA SER A 231 -2.63 10.84 -1.03
C SER A 231 -1.34 10.06 -1.33
N TYR A 232 -1.49 9.08 -2.23
CA TYR A 232 -0.49 8.17 -2.76
C TYR A 232 -0.32 8.28 -4.27
N ASP A 233 -1.39 8.70 -4.95
CA ASP A 233 -1.79 8.27 -6.29
C ASP A 233 -2.17 6.71 -6.40
N PHE A 234 -3.47 6.28 -6.52
CA PHE A 234 -4.34 5.05 -6.87
C PHE A 234 -5.66 5.43 -7.69
N ASP A 235 -5.73 5.42 -9.07
CA ASP A 235 -6.53 6.32 -10.02
C ASP A 235 -8.04 6.25 -9.88
N GLY A 236 -8.48 5.20 -9.20
CA GLY A 236 -9.88 5.00 -8.92
C GLY A 236 -10.05 4.49 -7.53
N ILE A 237 -11.30 4.55 -7.11
CA ILE A 237 -11.72 3.84 -5.92
C ILE A 237 -12.38 2.57 -6.41
N ASP A 238 -11.94 1.45 -5.86
CA ASP A 238 -12.66 0.20 -5.95
C ASP A 238 -13.54 0.04 -4.70
N ILE A 239 -14.68 -0.62 -4.84
CA ILE A 239 -15.68 -0.76 -3.79
C ILE A 239 -15.99 -2.23 -3.61
N ASP A 240 -15.23 -2.87 -2.73
CA ASP A 240 -15.44 -4.23 -2.23
C ASP A 240 -16.42 -4.20 -1.04
N ASP A 241 -17.68 -3.89 -1.34
CA ASP A 241 -18.78 -3.92 -0.39
C ASP A 241 -19.35 -5.35 -0.38
N GLU A 242 -18.86 -6.22 0.51
CA GLU A 242 -19.38 -7.59 0.67
C GLU A 242 -20.79 -7.64 1.32
N THR A 243 -21.46 -6.52 1.62
CA THR A 243 -22.76 -6.59 2.30
C THR A 243 -23.82 -7.19 1.39
N GLY A 244 -24.47 -8.28 1.80
CA GLY A 244 -25.62 -8.87 1.10
C GLY A 244 -26.87 -8.97 1.96
N ASN A 245 -27.74 -9.91 1.60
CA ASN A 245 -28.93 -10.29 2.37
C ASN A 245 -28.45 -10.98 3.65
N MET A 246 -28.60 -10.29 4.78
CA MET A 246 -28.15 -10.71 6.11
C MET A 246 -29.09 -10.13 7.18
N VAL A 247 -28.85 -10.45 8.46
CA VAL A 247 -29.64 -9.92 9.59
C VAL A 247 -29.67 -8.37 9.58
N ALA A 248 -28.52 -7.73 9.36
CA ALA A 248 -28.40 -6.26 9.33
C ALA A 248 -29.17 -5.58 8.18
N THR A 249 -29.42 -6.30 7.09
CA THR A 249 -30.22 -5.84 5.94
C THR A 249 -31.65 -6.40 5.94
N GLY A 250 -32.07 -7.01 7.05
CA GLY A 250 -33.40 -7.64 7.19
C GLY A 250 -33.66 -8.73 6.15
N GLY A 251 -32.61 -9.39 5.65
CA GLY A 251 -32.68 -10.37 4.56
C GLY A 251 -32.99 -9.79 3.18
N ASN A 252 -32.95 -8.47 2.96
CA ASN A 252 -33.22 -7.85 1.67
C ASN A 252 -32.36 -6.60 1.43
N TRP A 253 -31.12 -6.85 1.00
CA TRP A 253 -30.12 -5.80 0.73
C TRP A 253 -30.60 -4.76 -0.29
N LEU A 254 -31.21 -5.20 -1.39
CA LEU A 254 -31.66 -4.31 -2.46
C LEU A 254 -32.70 -3.29 -1.97
N LYS A 255 -33.50 -3.66 -0.97
CA LYS A 255 -34.48 -2.76 -0.34
C LYS A 255 -33.88 -1.89 0.78
N SER A 256 -32.96 -2.41 1.58
CA SER A 256 -32.47 -1.73 2.79
C SER A 256 -31.16 -0.94 2.60
N HIS A 257 -30.26 -1.42 1.75
CA HIS A 257 -28.88 -0.93 1.64
C HIS A 257 -28.50 -0.48 0.22
N GLY A 258 -29.04 -1.13 -0.82
CA GLY A 258 -28.89 -0.68 -2.23
C GLY A 258 -29.18 0.82 -2.46
N PRO A 259 -30.19 1.45 -1.81
CA PRO A 259 -30.40 2.90 -1.88
C PRO A 259 -29.26 3.72 -1.27
N THR A 260 -28.65 3.24 -0.18
CA THR A 260 -27.49 3.85 0.48
C THR A 260 -26.25 3.76 -0.42
N VAL A 261 -26.03 2.59 -1.03
CA VAL A 261 -24.95 2.35 -2.00
C VAL A 261 -25.05 3.30 -3.19
N VAL A 262 -26.22 3.38 -3.83
CA VAL A 262 -26.45 4.33 -4.92
C VAL A 262 -26.24 5.78 -4.45
N SER A 263 -26.58 6.11 -3.20
CA SER A 263 -26.36 7.45 -2.64
C SER A 263 -24.87 7.76 -2.45
N TYR A 264 -24.08 6.84 -1.88
CA TYR A 264 -22.65 7.10 -1.65
C TYR A 264 -21.85 7.02 -2.95
N LEU A 265 -22.18 6.11 -3.88
CA LEU A 265 -21.53 6.04 -5.19
C LEU A 265 -21.82 7.29 -6.04
N THR A 266 -23.04 7.85 -5.96
CA THR A 266 -23.37 9.11 -6.65
C THR A 266 -22.57 10.27 -6.06
N ALA A 267 -22.55 10.40 -4.72
CA ALA A 267 -21.79 11.45 -4.05
C ALA A 267 -20.27 11.33 -4.31
N LEU A 268 -19.74 10.11 -4.24
CA LEU A 268 -18.34 9.81 -4.52
C LEU A 268 -17.98 10.15 -5.96
N ARG A 269 -18.85 9.82 -6.92
CA ARG A 269 -18.63 10.15 -8.33
C ARG A 269 -18.71 11.64 -8.61
N GLU A 270 -19.84 12.27 -8.31
CA GLU A 270 -20.17 13.63 -8.76
C GLU A 270 -19.54 14.73 -7.90
N VAL A 271 -19.38 14.49 -6.59
CA VAL A 271 -18.90 15.49 -5.61
C VAL A 271 -17.49 15.19 -5.12
N GLY A 272 -17.06 13.93 -5.20
CA GLY A 272 -15.67 13.52 -4.98
C GLY A 272 -14.85 13.57 -6.27
N LEU A 273 -14.88 12.48 -7.03
CA LEU A 273 -14.00 12.20 -8.16
C LEU A 273 -14.10 13.25 -9.27
N ASP A 274 -15.26 13.40 -9.90
CA ASP A 274 -15.43 14.29 -11.06
C ASP A 274 -15.23 15.77 -10.69
N ALA A 275 -15.37 16.13 -9.40
CA ALA A 275 -15.17 17.48 -8.89
C ALA A 275 -13.69 17.84 -8.60
N VAL A 276 -12.82 16.85 -8.36
CA VAL A 276 -11.37 17.08 -8.15
C VAL A 276 -10.50 16.72 -9.36
N GLN A 277 -11.11 16.23 -10.45
CA GLN A 277 -10.43 15.96 -11.72
C GLN A 277 -9.89 17.27 -12.33
N ARG A 278 -8.63 17.28 -12.79
CA ARG A 278 -8.07 18.42 -13.53
C ARG A 278 -8.43 18.35 -15.02
N PRO A 279 -8.58 19.50 -15.73
CA PRO A 279 -8.99 19.52 -17.14
C PRO A 279 -8.03 18.85 -18.12
N ASP A 280 -6.77 18.66 -17.73
CA ASP A 280 -5.69 18.03 -18.51
C ASP A 280 -5.38 16.58 -18.07
N GLU A 281 -6.17 16.01 -17.18
CA GLU A 281 -6.00 14.63 -16.67
C GLU A 281 -7.23 13.75 -16.97
N PRO A 282 -7.07 12.41 -17.09
CA PRO A 282 -8.21 11.51 -17.25
C PRO A 282 -9.19 11.55 -16.08
N ARG A 283 -10.44 11.16 -16.36
CA ARG A 283 -11.45 10.89 -15.34
C ARG A 283 -10.99 9.71 -14.50
N TYR A 284 -11.06 9.88 -13.18
CA TYR A 284 -10.80 8.81 -12.22
C TYR A 284 -11.75 7.63 -12.41
N LEU A 285 -11.25 6.44 -12.09
CA LEU A 285 -12.06 5.23 -12.17
C LEU A 285 -12.94 5.08 -10.92
N LEU A 286 -14.09 4.42 -11.07
CA LEU A 286 -14.85 3.88 -9.95
C LEU A 286 -15.28 2.46 -10.35
N SER A 287 -14.94 1.47 -9.53
CA SER A 287 -15.34 0.08 -9.74
C SER A 287 -16.13 -0.47 -8.55
N TRP A 288 -16.71 -1.64 -8.72
CA TRP A 288 -17.63 -2.29 -7.79
C TRP A 288 -17.47 -3.80 -7.91
N ASP A 289 -17.23 -4.45 -6.78
CA ASP A 289 -17.15 -5.90 -6.70
C ASP A 289 -18.53 -6.49 -6.42
N GLU A 290 -18.89 -7.54 -7.17
CA GLU A 290 -20.24 -8.09 -7.16
C GLU A 290 -20.26 -9.62 -7.21
N PHE A 291 -21.19 -10.20 -6.49
CA PHE A 291 -21.33 -11.65 -6.38
C PHE A 291 -21.86 -12.26 -7.69
N PRO A 292 -21.36 -13.44 -8.10
CA PRO A 292 -21.58 -13.99 -9.45
C PRO A 292 -23.03 -14.37 -9.77
N TYR A 293 -23.86 -14.54 -8.74
CA TYR A 293 -25.29 -14.84 -8.81
C TYR A 293 -26.19 -13.60 -8.58
N ALA A 294 -25.63 -12.39 -8.48
CA ALA A 294 -26.42 -11.18 -8.20
C ALA A 294 -27.45 -10.82 -9.30
N TRP A 295 -27.30 -11.39 -10.50
CA TRP A 295 -28.22 -11.25 -11.63
C TRP A 295 -29.17 -12.44 -11.82
N ASP A 296 -29.14 -13.45 -10.94
CA ASP A 296 -30.08 -14.59 -11.03
C ASP A 296 -31.48 -14.19 -10.55
N PRO A 297 -32.54 -14.40 -11.36
CA PRO A 297 -33.86 -13.87 -11.07
C PRO A 297 -34.43 -14.41 -9.74
N PRO A 298 -35.12 -13.57 -8.94
CA PRO A 298 -35.77 -14.00 -7.72
C PRO A 298 -36.76 -15.14 -7.95
N GLN A 299 -36.64 -16.22 -7.17
CA GLN A 299 -37.49 -17.40 -7.22
C GLN A 299 -38.02 -17.74 -5.81
N PRO A 300 -38.94 -16.93 -5.25
CA PRO A 300 -39.40 -17.10 -3.87
C PRO A 300 -40.06 -18.45 -3.59
N ASP A 301 -40.67 -19.07 -4.61
CA ASP A 301 -41.34 -20.37 -4.51
C ASP A 301 -40.38 -21.57 -4.70
N ASN A 302 -39.11 -21.33 -5.06
CA ASN A 302 -38.12 -22.39 -5.29
C ASN A 302 -37.28 -22.67 -4.04
N ALA A 303 -37.77 -23.58 -3.21
CA ALA A 303 -37.13 -24.00 -1.97
C ALA A 303 -35.70 -24.60 -2.12
N ASN A 304 -35.27 -24.95 -3.33
CA ASN A 304 -33.91 -25.45 -3.59
C ASN A 304 -32.95 -24.34 -4.05
N TYR A 305 -33.45 -23.29 -4.71
CA TYR A 305 -32.64 -22.16 -5.19
C TYR A 305 -33.49 -20.92 -5.42
N MET A 306 -33.41 -19.96 -4.49
CA MET A 306 -34.24 -18.74 -4.53
C MET A 306 -33.71 -17.64 -5.46
N GLY A 307 -32.61 -17.87 -6.19
CA GLY A 307 -31.89 -16.83 -6.94
C GLY A 307 -31.28 -15.77 -6.03
N CYS A 308 -31.16 -14.54 -6.52
CA CYS A 308 -30.46 -13.45 -5.83
C CYS A 308 -31.09 -12.99 -4.49
N ILE A 309 -32.33 -13.42 -4.19
CA ILE A 309 -33.01 -13.16 -2.90
C ILE A 309 -32.73 -14.22 -1.83
N ARG A 310 -31.78 -15.13 -2.05
CA ARG A 310 -31.38 -16.12 -1.04
C ARG A 310 -30.93 -15.43 0.25
N TYR A 311 -31.41 -15.96 1.37
CA TYR A 311 -31.02 -15.58 2.73
C TYR A 311 -31.31 -16.74 3.69
N THR A 312 -30.37 -17.00 4.61
CA THR A 312 -30.42 -18.02 5.65
C THR A 312 -29.82 -17.40 6.91
N GLU A 313 -30.60 -17.27 7.98
CA GLU A 313 -30.18 -16.56 9.19
C GLU A 313 -28.99 -17.26 9.88
N GLY A 314 -27.88 -16.54 10.03
CA GLY A 314 -26.64 -17.05 10.62
C GLY A 314 -25.72 -17.81 9.66
N GLU A 315 -26.12 -18.02 8.41
CA GLU A 315 -25.31 -18.72 7.40
C GLU A 315 -25.02 -17.87 6.14
N ASP A 316 -26.00 -17.07 5.67
CA ASP A 316 -25.85 -16.22 4.48
C ASP A 316 -25.56 -14.76 4.83
N GLY A 317 -24.54 -14.22 4.16
CA GLY A 317 -24.30 -12.78 3.98
C GLY A 317 -23.85 -12.42 2.54
N TRP A 318 -23.42 -13.43 1.76
CA TRP A 318 -22.77 -13.29 0.46
C TRP A 318 -23.75 -13.19 -0.74
N HIS A 319 -25.06 -13.28 -0.51
CA HIS A 319 -26.07 -13.26 -1.59
C HIS A 319 -26.84 -11.92 -1.59
N ARG A 320 -26.92 -11.23 -2.72
CA ARG A 320 -27.79 -10.05 -2.95
C ARG A 320 -28.30 -10.02 -4.38
N CYS A 321 -29.34 -9.21 -4.63
CA CYS A 321 -29.74 -8.83 -5.99
C CYS A 321 -29.04 -7.54 -6.42
N TYR A 322 -28.47 -7.53 -7.63
CA TYR A 322 -27.80 -6.37 -8.20
C TYR A 322 -28.73 -5.16 -8.30
N GLU A 323 -28.22 -3.97 -7.98
CA GLU A 323 -28.92 -2.69 -8.10
C GLU A 323 -28.55 -2.02 -9.44
N PRO A 324 -29.45 -2.00 -10.45
CA PRO A 324 -29.11 -1.56 -11.80
C PRO A 324 -28.62 -0.11 -11.91
N ARG A 325 -28.89 0.74 -10.91
CA ARG A 325 -28.40 2.13 -10.90
C ARG A 325 -26.88 2.22 -10.72
N ILE A 326 -26.23 1.23 -10.09
CA ILE A 326 -24.76 1.16 -9.92
C ILE A 326 -24.04 1.24 -11.28
N SER A 327 -24.58 0.54 -12.30
CA SER A 327 -24.06 0.45 -13.67
C SER A 327 -23.72 1.79 -14.35
N ASN A 328 -24.36 2.87 -13.94
CA ASN A 328 -24.19 4.21 -14.51
C ASN A 328 -23.11 5.04 -13.77
N LEU A 329 -22.77 4.67 -12.54
CA LEU A 329 -21.84 5.38 -11.66
C LEU A 329 -20.41 4.83 -11.79
N VAL A 330 -20.30 3.50 -11.94
CA VAL A 330 -19.03 2.76 -12.05
C VAL A 330 -18.59 2.61 -13.51
N ASP A 331 -17.29 2.56 -13.77
CA ASP A 331 -16.73 2.36 -15.11
C ASP A 331 -16.69 0.87 -15.50
N PHE A 332 -16.42 -0.01 -14.52
CA PHE A 332 -16.56 -1.46 -14.64
C PHE A 332 -17.11 -2.09 -13.35
N VAL A 333 -17.69 -3.28 -13.49
CA VAL A 333 -18.09 -4.16 -12.38
C VAL A 333 -17.19 -5.38 -12.46
N ASN A 334 -16.48 -5.67 -11.37
CA ASN A 334 -15.73 -6.90 -11.24
C ASN A 334 -16.62 -7.94 -10.57
N VAL A 335 -16.72 -9.11 -11.20
CA VAL A 335 -17.51 -10.22 -10.69
C VAL A 335 -16.58 -11.09 -9.86
N MET A 336 -16.89 -11.24 -8.58
CA MET A 336 -16.21 -12.14 -7.64
C MET A 336 -16.48 -13.61 -7.99
N PHE A 337 -15.99 -14.08 -9.15
CA PHE A 337 -16.30 -15.39 -9.71
C PHE A 337 -15.43 -16.50 -9.11
N TYR A 338 -15.39 -16.50 -7.77
CA TYR A 338 -14.71 -17.39 -6.83
C TYR A 338 -15.52 -17.41 -5.52
N ASN A 339 -15.07 -18.13 -4.48
CA ASN A 339 -15.79 -18.29 -3.20
C ASN A 339 -17.24 -18.82 -3.36
N ILE A 340 -17.52 -19.55 -4.44
CA ILE A 340 -18.88 -19.97 -4.85
C ILE A 340 -19.28 -21.31 -4.23
N ASN A 341 -20.26 -21.28 -3.34
CA ASN A 341 -20.90 -22.48 -2.81
C ASN A 341 -21.67 -23.25 -3.91
N GLY A 342 -21.33 -24.53 -4.09
CA GLY A 342 -22.02 -25.46 -5.01
C GLY A 342 -21.15 -26.12 -6.08
N GLY A 343 -19.89 -25.69 -6.24
CA GLY A 343 -18.90 -26.37 -7.09
C GLY A 343 -19.14 -26.24 -8.60
N GLU A 344 -18.51 -27.12 -9.39
CA GLU A 344 -18.37 -27.01 -10.86
C GLU A 344 -19.68 -26.71 -11.61
N ALA A 345 -20.80 -27.29 -11.20
CA ALA A 345 -22.09 -27.05 -11.84
C ALA A 345 -22.56 -25.59 -11.73
N VAL A 346 -22.21 -24.90 -10.64
CA VAL A 346 -22.53 -23.47 -10.44
C VAL A 346 -21.55 -22.59 -11.22
N TYR A 347 -20.26 -22.90 -11.21
CA TYR A 347 -19.29 -22.20 -12.08
C TYR A 347 -19.70 -22.29 -13.55
N ARG A 348 -20.15 -23.47 -14.02
CA ARG A 348 -20.68 -23.63 -15.37
C ARG A 348 -21.95 -22.79 -15.61
N ALA A 349 -22.91 -22.80 -14.69
CA ALA A 349 -24.13 -22.01 -14.82
C ALA A 349 -23.86 -20.49 -14.92
N VAL A 350 -22.89 -19.99 -14.14
CA VAL A 350 -22.54 -18.56 -14.17
C VAL A 350 -21.93 -18.15 -15.51
N ILE A 351 -21.00 -18.95 -16.06
CA ILE A 351 -20.28 -18.59 -17.30
C ILE A 351 -21.08 -18.91 -18.58
N GLU A 352 -21.97 -19.91 -18.56
CA GLU A 352 -22.82 -20.28 -19.70
C GLU A 352 -24.14 -19.49 -19.77
N ASP A 353 -24.64 -18.98 -18.64
CA ASP A 353 -25.95 -18.29 -18.58
C ASP A 353 -25.92 -16.95 -17.81
N THR A 354 -25.51 -16.92 -16.53
CA THR A 354 -25.66 -15.70 -15.71
C THR A 354 -24.87 -14.51 -16.24
N LEU A 355 -23.59 -14.66 -16.57
CA LEU A 355 -22.80 -13.58 -17.20
C LEU A 355 -23.20 -13.28 -18.65
N PRO A 356 -23.30 -14.26 -19.57
CA PRO A 356 -23.54 -13.96 -20.97
C PRO A 356 -24.98 -13.50 -21.29
N ASN A 357 -25.97 -13.85 -20.45
CA ASN A 357 -27.38 -13.54 -20.67
C ASN A 357 -27.94 -12.58 -19.60
N LYS A 358 -27.84 -12.92 -18.31
CA LYS A 358 -28.56 -12.19 -17.24
C LYS A 358 -27.88 -10.87 -16.87
N ALA A 359 -26.59 -10.91 -16.52
CA ALA A 359 -25.79 -9.72 -16.25
C ALA A 359 -25.72 -8.83 -17.51
N ALA A 360 -25.48 -9.44 -18.67
CA ALA A 360 -25.44 -8.75 -19.96
C ALA A 360 -26.74 -8.04 -20.39
N ALA A 361 -27.89 -8.39 -19.79
CA ALA A 361 -29.16 -7.69 -20.00
C ALA A 361 -29.30 -6.42 -19.14
N VAL A 362 -28.43 -6.24 -18.13
CA VAL A 362 -28.42 -5.10 -17.20
C VAL A 362 -27.18 -4.22 -17.40
N ILE A 363 -26.00 -4.83 -17.57
CA ILE A 363 -24.71 -4.16 -17.72
C ILE A 363 -24.01 -4.55 -19.04
N PRO A 364 -23.40 -3.60 -19.77
CA PRO A 364 -22.66 -3.92 -21.00
C PRO A 364 -21.51 -4.91 -20.75
N LYS A 365 -21.31 -5.88 -21.65
CA LYS A 365 -20.22 -6.88 -21.49
C LYS A 365 -18.83 -6.26 -21.40
N ASN A 366 -18.61 -5.10 -22.02
CA ASN A 366 -17.37 -4.31 -21.91
C ASN A 366 -17.28 -3.46 -20.63
N LYS A 367 -18.20 -3.62 -19.66
CA LYS A 367 -18.04 -3.23 -18.25
C LYS A 367 -17.82 -4.41 -17.31
N ILE A 368 -17.92 -5.67 -17.77
CA ILE A 368 -17.75 -6.85 -16.92
C ILE A 368 -16.26 -7.20 -16.84
N VAL A 369 -15.72 -7.33 -15.63
CA VAL A 369 -14.42 -7.95 -15.34
C VAL A 369 -14.68 -9.28 -14.63
N VAL A 370 -13.99 -10.34 -15.03
CA VAL A 370 -14.22 -11.70 -14.50
C VAL A 370 -13.13 -12.05 -13.49
N GLY A 371 -13.45 -11.98 -12.19
CA GLY A 371 -12.53 -12.31 -11.11
C GLY A 371 -12.19 -13.80 -11.00
N ALA A 372 -11.12 -14.11 -10.29
CA ALA A 372 -10.72 -15.45 -9.86
C ALA A 372 -9.85 -15.35 -8.60
N CYS A 373 -9.68 -16.45 -7.86
CA CYS A 373 -8.77 -16.50 -6.72
C CYS A 373 -7.51 -17.35 -6.99
N CYS A 374 -6.40 -17.09 -6.28
CA CYS A 374 -5.24 -17.99 -6.17
C CYS A 374 -5.36 -18.93 -4.97
N GLY A 375 -4.63 -20.04 -4.99
CA GLY A 375 -4.86 -21.23 -4.16
C GLY A 375 -5.14 -20.98 -2.68
N MET A 376 -4.25 -20.30 -1.94
CA MET A 376 -4.47 -20.03 -0.51
C MET A 376 -5.38 -18.81 -0.22
N GLY A 377 -5.67 -17.98 -1.23
CA GLY A 377 -6.61 -16.85 -1.12
C GLY A 377 -8.07 -17.26 -1.36
N CYS A 378 -8.31 -18.45 -1.91
CA CYS A 378 -9.63 -19.02 -2.10
C CYS A 378 -10.23 -19.54 -0.78
N VAL A 379 -11.39 -19.02 -0.36
CA VAL A 379 -12.16 -19.53 0.79
C VAL A 379 -12.87 -20.85 0.43
N THR A 380 -13.29 -21.00 -0.83
CA THR A 380 -13.87 -22.25 -1.36
C THR A 380 -13.04 -22.83 -2.49
N LEU A 381 -13.01 -24.15 -2.63
CA LEU A 381 -12.40 -24.82 -3.79
C LEU A 381 -13.10 -24.41 -5.11
N GLN A 382 -12.32 -23.89 -6.06
CA GLN A 382 -12.73 -23.67 -7.45
C GLN A 382 -12.31 -24.85 -8.36
N PRO A 383 -12.93 -25.02 -9.54
CA PRO A 383 -12.49 -26.04 -10.50
C PRO A 383 -11.01 -25.89 -10.92
N PRO A 384 -10.28 -26.98 -11.20
CA PRO A 384 -8.87 -26.88 -11.60
C PRO A 384 -8.67 -26.07 -12.89
N GLY A 385 -7.95 -24.94 -12.80
CA GLY A 385 -7.72 -24.04 -13.92
C GLY A 385 -8.83 -23.02 -14.18
N GLN A 386 -9.79 -22.88 -13.25
CA GLN A 386 -10.87 -21.88 -13.34
C GLN A 386 -10.32 -20.46 -13.56
N GLU A 387 -9.22 -20.10 -12.90
CA GLU A 387 -8.56 -18.80 -13.04
C GLU A 387 -8.03 -18.54 -14.46
N VAL A 388 -7.46 -19.56 -15.10
CA VAL A 388 -7.02 -19.50 -16.51
C VAL A 388 -8.21 -19.36 -17.47
N PHE A 389 -9.32 -20.05 -17.17
CA PHE A 389 -10.54 -20.00 -17.97
C PHE A 389 -11.27 -18.64 -17.81
N ASN A 390 -11.33 -18.10 -16.60
CA ASN A 390 -11.85 -16.76 -16.30
C ASN A 390 -11.02 -15.70 -17.01
N ALA A 391 -9.69 -15.80 -16.96
CA ALA A 391 -8.78 -14.88 -17.64
C ALA A 391 -8.95 -14.89 -19.17
N GLY A 392 -9.07 -16.08 -19.78
CA GLY A 392 -9.30 -16.23 -21.22
C GLY A 392 -10.66 -15.67 -21.66
N ASN A 393 -11.75 -16.03 -20.96
CA ASN A 393 -13.10 -15.53 -21.26
C ASN A 393 -13.24 -14.03 -21.01
N GLY A 394 -12.61 -13.50 -19.95
CA GLY A 394 -12.55 -12.07 -19.65
C GLY A 394 -12.00 -11.25 -20.80
N SER A 395 -10.92 -11.73 -21.43
CA SER A 395 -10.31 -11.10 -22.59
C SER A 395 -11.16 -11.29 -23.86
N ALA A 396 -11.65 -12.50 -24.12
CA ALA A 396 -12.38 -12.83 -25.34
C ALA A 396 -13.78 -12.18 -25.43
N TYR A 397 -14.51 -12.08 -24.33
CA TYR A 397 -15.95 -11.76 -24.33
C TYR A 397 -16.35 -10.56 -23.46
N TYR A 398 -15.49 -10.11 -22.56
CA TYR A 398 -15.79 -9.08 -21.56
C TYR A 398 -14.73 -7.95 -21.56
N LYS A 399 -14.64 -7.13 -20.49
CA LYS A 399 -13.61 -6.08 -20.36
C LYS A 399 -12.27 -6.64 -19.86
N GLY A 400 -12.26 -7.74 -19.13
CA GLY A 400 -11.04 -8.31 -18.60
C GLY A 400 -11.22 -9.30 -17.46
N THR A 401 -10.19 -9.43 -16.62
CA THR A 401 -10.13 -10.34 -15.47
C THR A 401 -9.52 -9.66 -14.23
N MET A 402 -9.78 -10.22 -13.05
CA MET A 402 -9.22 -9.79 -11.77
C MET A 402 -8.65 -11.01 -11.02
N LEU A 403 -7.55 -10.86 -10.27
CA LEU A 403 -7.03 -11.90 -9.36
C LEU A 403 -7.03 -11.48 -7.87
N TRP A 404 -7.72 -12.27 -7.05
CA TRP A 404 -7.70 -12.25 -5.58
C TRP A 404 -6.73 -13.31 -5.02
N SER A 405 -5.53 -12.98 -4.52
CA SER A 405 -4.82 -11.71 -4.61
C SER A 405 -3.45 -11.96 -5.27
N SER A 406 -2.88 -10.95 -5.93
CA SER A 406 -1.52 -11.08 -6.45
C SER A 406 -0.50 -11.19 -5.30
N THR A 407 -0.80 -10.63 -4.13
CA THR A 407 0.04 -10.74 -2.93
C THR A 407 0.22 -12.20 -2.48
N ILE A 408 -0.87 -12.97 -2.35
CA ILE A 408 -0.80 -14.38 -1.98
C ILE A 408 -0.13 -15.20 -3.09
N ASP A 409 -0.47 -14.93 -4.36
CA ASP A 409 0.13 -15.61 -5.51
C ASP A 409 1.65 -15.39 -5.58
N ILE A 410 2.14 -14.17 -5.33
CA ILE A 410 3.56 -13.82 -5.31
C ILE A 410 4.28 -14.43 -4.08
N LEU A 411 3.71 -14.29 -2.88
CA LEU A 411 4.36 -14.72 -1.63
C LEU A 411 4.45 -16.25 -1.49
N TYR A 412 3.43 -16.99 -1.94
CA TYR A 412 3.28 -18.42 -1.63
C TYR A 412 3.19 -19.33 -2.85
N GLU A 413 2.79 -18.81 -4.02
CA GLU A 413 2.56 -19.60 -5.24
C GLU A 413 3.54 -19.24 -6.38
N ASN A 414 4.59 -18.45 -6.08
CA ASN A 414 5.62 -18.00 -7.02
C ASN A 414 5.00 -17.35 -8.29
N SER A 415 4.02 -16.50 -8.08
CA SER A 415 3.33 -15.69 -9.08
C SER A 415 2.71 -16.53 -10.21
N SER A 416 2.29 -17.75 -9.87
CA SER A 416 1.81 -18.79 -10.79
C SER A 416 0.54 -18.36 -11.49
N SER A 417 -0.46 -17.91 -10.74
CA SER A 417 -1.78 -17.54 -11.26
C SER A 417 -1.69 -16.26 -12.07
N THR A 418 -0.96 -15.25 -11.60
CA THR A 418 -0.66 -14.00 -12.34
C THR A 418 0.01 -14.29 -13.69
N ASN A 419 1.03 -15.16 -13.72
CA ASN A 419 1.68 -15.55 -14.97
C ASN A 419 0.77 -16.36 -15.91
N ARG A 420 -0.11 -17.24 -15.38
CA ARG A 420 -0.96 -18.12 -16.18
C ARG A 420 -2.17 -17.37 -16.74
N MET A 421 -2.85 -16.57 -15.91
CA MET A 421 -3.95 -15.67 -16.31
C MET A 421 -3.48 -14.63 -17.34
N GLY A 422 -2.35 -13.97 -17.06
CA GLY A 422 -1.76 -12.97 -17.95
C GLY A 422 -1.48 -13.50 -19.36
N ARG A 423 -1.01 -14.75 -19.48
CA ARG A 423 -0.84 -15.43 -20.77
C ARG A 423 -2.18 -15.85 -21.39
N ALA A 424 -3.11 -16.37 -20.59
CA ALA A 424 -4.37 -16.95 -21.06
C ALA A 424 -5.27 -15.94 -21.76
N GLY A 425 -5.39 -14.72 -21.21
CA GLY A 425 -6.11 -13.62 -21.85
C GLY A 425 -5.25 -12.69 -22.71
N ASN A 426 -3.94 -12.97 -22.87
CA ASN A 426 -2.98 -12.10 -23.55
C ASN A 426 -3.03 -10.65 -23.03
N TYR A 427 -2.96 -10.50 -21.71
CA TYR A 427 -2.95 -9.21 -21.01
C TYR A 427 -1.55 -8.60 -20.97
N GLY A 428 -1.45 -7.40 -20.38
CA GLY A 428 -0.20 -6.68 -20.16
C GLY A 428 -0.02 -5.50 -21.10
N VAL A 429 0.62 -4.45 -20.59
CA VAL A 429 0.92 -3.25 -21.35
C VAL A 429 2.04 -3.54 -22.36
N LYS A 430 1.82 -3.23 -23.63
CA LYS A 430 2.93 -3.10 -24.59
C LYS A 430 3.74 -1.88 -24.17
N MET A 431 4.88 -2.10 -23.49
CA MET A 431 5.74 -1.03 -22.98
C MET A 431 5.99 0.04 -24.06
N PRO A 432 5.46 1.27 -23.90
CA PRO A 432 5.44 2.27 -24.96
C PRO A 432 6.79 3.00 -25.12
N PHE A 433 7.90 2.35 -24.77
CA PHE A 433 9.25 2.88 -24.98
C PHE A 433 9.41 3.34 -26.43
N ARG A 434 9.78 4.60 -26.61
CA ARG A 434 10.04 5.15 -27.94
C ARG A 434 11.18 4.35 -28.57
N MET A 435 11.02 3.97 -29.84
CA MET A 435 12.15 3.37 -30.56
C MET A 435 13.32 4.36 -30.54
N PRO A 436 14.58 3.88 -30.34
CA PRO A 436 15.75 4.74 -30.49
C PRO A 436 15.71 5.50 -31.82
N PRO A 437 16.21 6.74 -31.88
CA PRO A 437 16.38 7.43 -33.15
C PRO A 437 17.26 6.60 -34.11
N PRO A 438 16.93 6.57 -35.41
CA PRO A 438 17.58 5.70 -36.40
C PRO A 438 18.98 6.18 -36.84
#